data_AF-A0A401QDJ6-F1
#
_entry.id   AF-A0A401QDJ6-F1
#
_cell.length_a   1.000
_cell.length_b   1.000
_cell.length_c   1.000
_cell.angle_alpha   90.00
_cell.angle_beta   90.00
_cell.angle_gamma   90.00
#
_symmetry.space_group_name_H-M   'P 1'
#
loop_
_entity.id
_entity.type
_entity.pdbx_description
1 polymer ?
#
loop_
_entity_poly.entity_id
_entity_poly.type
_entity_poly.pdbx_seq_one_letter_code
_entity_poly.pdbx_strand_id
1 'polypeptide(L)'
;KTYCSQRLKILSSKFHLHLLVNEKKEFVDLQIASHSDFYNVGKVDTHIHAAACMNQKRFLQFICKTYERDAERVVQEVGGKKTTLRELFQCLKLTPENLDIDALNMRADRETFQRFDRFNDKYNPVGANELRALYLKTNNFIKGEYFADLVK
;
A
#
# COMPACT_ATOMS: atom_id res chain seq x y z
N LYS A 1 6.50 -34.78 -14.63
CA LYS A 1 6.33 -33.32 -14.91
C LYS A 1 5.90 -33.00 -16.37
N THR A 2 5.37 -33.94 -17.14
CA THR A 2 5.12 -33.76 -18.59
C THR A 2 3.64 -33.53 -18.94
N TYR A 3 2.73 -34.34 -18.40
CA TYR A 3 1.30 -34.28 -18.74
C TYR A 3 0.64 -32.93 -18.39
N CYS A 4 0.81 -32.43 -17.15
CA CYS A 4 0.20 -31.17 -16.74
C CYS A 4 0.70 -29.97 -17.58
N SER A 5 1.98 -29.96 -17.96
CA SER A 5 2.55 -28.91 -18.82
C SER A 5 1.96 -28.95 -20.23
N GLN A 6 1.83 -30.14 -20.83
CA GLN A 6 1.18 -30.31 -22.13
C GLN A 6 -0.29 -29.89 -22.08
N ARG A 7 -1.02 -30.27 -21.03
CA ARG A 7 -2.42 -29.87 -20.83
C ARG A 7 -2.57 -28.35 -20.71
N LEU A 8 -1.70 -27.66 -19.97
CA LEU A 8 -1.71 -26.20 -19.88
C LEU A 8 -1.48 -25.52 -21.24
N LYS A 9 -0.58 -26.06 -22.07
CA LYS A 9 -0.37 -25.57 -23.44
C LYS A 9 -1.62 -25.73 -24.29
N ILE A 10 -2.25 -26.90 -24.27
CA ILE A 10 -3.49 -27.17 -25.01
C ILE A 10 -4.62 -26.22 -24.56
N LEU A 11 -4.79 -26.01 -23.26
CA LEU A 11 -5.80 -25.09 -22.72
C LEU A 11 -5.55 -23.64 -23.19
N SER A 12 -4.29 -23.19 -23.17
CA SER A 12 -3.92 -21.86 -23.67
C SER A 12 -4.22 -21.72 -25.17
N SER A 13 -3.85 -22.71 -25.98
CA SER A 13 -4.15 -22.72 -27.42
C SER A 13 -5.66 -22.74 -27.70
N LYS A 14 -6.43 -23.51 -26.92
CA LYS A 14 -7.90 -23.54 -27.02
C LYS A 14 -8.52 -22.18 -26.73
N PHE A 15 -8.03 -21.49 -25.69
CA PHE A 15 -8.50 -20.14 -25.37
C PHE A 15 -8.12 -19.13 -26.46
N HIS A 16 -6.92 -19.23 -27.03
CA HIS A 16 -6.52 -18.35 -28.14
C HIS A 16 -7.39 -18.54 -29.38
N LEU A 17 -7.71 -19.79 -29.73
CA LEU A 17 -8.64 -20.08 -30.82
C LEU A 17 -10.05 -19.53 -30.52
N HIS A 18 -10.52 -19.66 -29.28
CA HIS A 18 -11.80 -19.08 -28.85
C HIS A 18 -11.85 -17.58 -29.08
N LEU A 19 -10.80 -16.83 -28.69
CA LEU A 19 -10.70 -15.40 -28.93
C LEU A 19 -10.80 -15.07 -30.42
N LEU A 20 -10.00 -15.73 -31.28
CA LEU A 20 -9.99 -15.47 -32.73
C LEU A 20 -11.37 -15.70 -33.39
N VAL A 21 -12.14 -16.66 -32.90
CA VAL A 21 -13.44 -17.01 -33.49
C VAL A 21 -14.58 -16.18 -32.90
N ASN A 22 -14.52 -15.83 -31.61
CA ASN A 22 -15.66 -15.27 -30.88
C ASN A 22 -15.53 -13.80 -30.48
N GLU A 23 -14.36 -13.17 -30.63
CA GLU A 23 -14.12 -11.77 -30.19
C GLU A 23 -15.20 -10.80 -30.68
N LYS A 24 -15.54 -10.84 -31.98
CA LYS A 24 -16.57 -9.94 -32.53
C LYS A 24 -17.95 -10.17 -31.95
N LYS A 25 -18.29 -11.43 -31.65
CA LYS A 25 -19.59 -11.80 -31.07
C LYS A 25 -19.67 -11.31 -29.62
N GLU A 26 -18.63 -11.57 -28.83
CA GLU A 26 -18.52 -11.10 -27.44
C GLU A 26 -18.54 -9.58 -27.35
N PHE A 27 -17.91 -8.88 -28.31
CA PHE A 27 -17.94 -7.42 -28.37
C PHE A 27 -19.36 -6.86 -28.61
N VAL A 28 -20.13 -7.48 -29.51
CA VAL A 28 -21.54 -7.10 -29.74
C VAL A 28 -22.39 -7.37 -28.49
N ASP A 29 -22.19 -8.52 -27.84
CA ASP A 29 -22.91 -8.85 -26.59
C ASP A 29 -22.62 -7.82 -25.48
N LEU A 30 -21.37 -7.32 -25.38
CA LEU A 30 -21.00 -6.24 -24.45
C LEU A 30 -21.68 -4.90 -24.77
N GLN A 31 -21.89 -4.57 -26.06
CA GLN A 31 -22.59 -3.34 -26.45
C GLN A 31 -24.08 -3.38 -26.10
N ILE A 32 -24.70 -4.57 -26.17
CA ILE A 32 -26.10 -4.78 -25.83
C ILE A 32 -26.30 -4.70 -24.30
N ALA A 33 -25.32 -5.19 -23.54
CA ALA A 33 -25.33 -5.16 -22.08
C ALA A 33 -25.14 -3.72 -21.54
N SER A 34 -26.24 -2.99 -21.38
CA SER A 34 -26.24 -1.67 -20.76
C SER A 34 -25.66 -1.72 -19.34
N HIS A 35 -24.94 -0.66 -18.94
CA HIS A 35 -24.34 -0.49 -17.61
C HIS A 35 -23.35 -1.59 -17.15
N SER A 36 -22.82 -2.40 -18.07
CA SER A 36 -21.84 -3.46 -17.76
C SER A 36 -20.41 -3.11 -18.22
N ASP A 37 -20.12 -1.81 -18.35
CA ASP A 37 -18.81 -1.34 -18.81
C ASP A 37 -17.72 -1.50 -17.74
N PHE A 38 -16.48 -1.18 -18.13
CA PHE A 38 -15.35 -1.27 -17.23
C PHE A 38 -15.56 -0.43 -15.96
N TYR A 39 -16.21 0.73 -15.99
CA TYR A 39 -16.33 1.54 -14.77
C TYR A 39 -17.42 1.03 -13.82
N ASN A 40 -18.46 0.40 -14.36
CA ASN A 40 -19.61 -0.09 -13.60
C ASN A 40 -19.40 -1.50 -13.02
N VAL A 41 -18.52 -2.30 -13.61
CA VAL A 41 -18.19 -3.62 -13.06
C VAL A 41 -17.39 -3.48 -11.76
N GLY A 42 -17.95 -4.01 -10.67
CA GLY A 42 -17.29 -4.09 -9.37
C GLY A 42 -16.01 -4.92 -9.46
N LYS A 43 -14.87 -4.30 -9.16
CA LYS A 43 -13.57 -4.99 -9.05
C LYS A 43 -13.07 -4.89 -7.63
N VAL A 44 -12.43 -5.96 -7.21
CA VAL A 44 -11.86 -6.07 -5.87
C VAL A 44 -10.37 -6.34 -6.02
N ASP A 45 -9.57 -5.61 -5.25
CA ASP A 45 -8.16 -5.95 -5.08
C ASP A 45 -8.06 -7.23 -4.25
N THR A 46 -7.54 -8.29 -4.86
CA THR A 46 -7.48 -9.62 -4.25
C THR A 46 -6.29 -9.81 -3.31
N HIS A 47 -5.32 -8.89 -3.33
CA HIS A 47 -4.15 -8.95 -2.48
C HIS A 47 -3.62 -7.56 -2.14
N ILE A 48 -4.08 -7.04 -1.00
CA ILE A 48 -3.66 -5.75 -0.47
C ILE A 48 -3.10 -5.89 0.95
N HIS A 49 -2.07 -5.11 1.24
CA HIS A 49 -1.56 -4.96 2.60
C HIS A 49 -2.06 -3.63 3.17
N ALA A 50 -2.71 -3.64 4.34
CA ALA A 50 -3.29 -2.42 4.93
C ALA A 50 -2.25 -1.31 5.18
N ALA A 51 -1.03 -1.67 5.60
CA ALA A 51 0.06 -0.69 5.77
C ALA A 51 0.50 -0.02 4.45
N ALA A 52 0.11 -0.60 3.31
CA ALA A 52 0.44 -0.15 1.97
C ALA A 52 -0.77 0.37 1.18
N CYS A 53 -1.95 0.46 1.80
CA CYS A 53 -3.17 0.85 1.09
C CYS A 53 -3.19 2.34 0.70
N MET A 54 -2.40 3.16 1.39
CA MET A 54 -2.36 4.60 1.19
C MET A 54 -1.33 5.03 0.13
N ASN A 55 -1.66 6.11 -0.58
CA ASN A 55 -0.71 6.79 -1.45
C ASN A 55 0.30 7.58 -0.62
N GLN A 56 1.57 7.59 -1.05
CA GLN A 56 2.69 8.35 -0.46
C GLN A 56 2.35 9.81 -0.20
N LYS A 57 1.71 10.49 -1.15
CA LYS A 57 1.33 11.91 -0.99
C LYS A 57 0.34 12.12 0.16
N ARG A 58 -0.63 11.22 0.28
CA ARG A 58 -1.63 11.24 1.38
C ARG A 58 -0.94 10.97 2.71
N PHE A 59 -0.02 10.01 2.74
CA PHE A 59 0.74 9.68 3.93
C PHE A 59 1.63 10.83 4.41
N LEU A 60 2.34 11.49 3.49
CA LEU A 60 3.14 12.67 3.79
C LEU A 60 2.28 13.78 4.42
N GLN A 61 1.15 14.10 3.78
CA GLN A 61 0.21 15.10 4.29
C GLN A 61 -0.33 14.73 5.67
N PHE A 62 -0.57 13.45 5.92
CA PHE A 62 -1.01 12.97 7.23
C PHE A 62 0.05 13.23 8.29
N ILE A 63 1.31 12.87 8.02
CA ILE A 63 2.43 13.10 8.94
C ILE A 63 2.56 14.59 9.29
N CYS A 64 2.52 15.47 8.30
CA CYS A 64 2.62 16.92 8.54
C CYS A 64 1.46 17.42 9.42
N LYS A 65 0.23 17.02 9.11
CA LYS A 65 -0.96 17.40 9.90
C LYS A 65 -0.91 16.89 11.34
N THR A 66 -0.47 15.64 11.55
CA THR A 66 -0.34 15.09 12.90
C THR A 66 0.76 15.79 13.70
N TYR A 67 1.85 16.20 13.04
CA TYR A 67 2.89 16.97 13.70
C TYR A 67 2.41 18.36 14.13
N GLU A 68 1.66 19.06 13.28
CA GLU A 68 1.08 20.38 13.62
C GLU A 68 0.06 20.28 14.76
N ARG A 69 -0.76 19.22 14.77
CA ARG A 69 -1.83 19.03 15.76
C ARG A 69 -1.33 18.51 17.11
N ASP A 70 -0.48 17.48 17.08
CA ASP A 70 -0.17 16.64 18.23
C ASP A 70 1.32 16.66 18.61
N ALA A 71 2.04 17.76 18.34
CA ALA A 71 3.49 17.88 18.56
C ALA A 71 3.95 17.47 19.98
N GLU A 72 3.20 17.88 21.01
CA GLU A 72 3.52 17.61 22.41
C GLU A 72 2.98 16.28 22.93
N ARG A 73 2.26 15.52 22.09
CA ARG A 73 1.67 14.25 22.48
C ARG A 73 2.76 13.21 22.70
N VAL A 74 2.66 12.46 23.80
CA VAL A 74 3.52 11.29 24.05
C VAL A 74 3.14 10.17 23.11
N VAL A 75 4.08 9.72 22.27
CA VAL A 75 3.84 8.73 21.20
C VAL A 75 4.61 7.43 21.39
N GLN A 76 5.62 7.43 22.26
CA GLN A 76 6.46 6.26 22.50
C GLN A 76 6.96 6.24 23.94
N GLU A 77 7.14 5.04 24.50
CA GLU A 77 7.81 4.83 25.77
C GLU A 77 8.90 3.76 25.57
N VAL A 78 10.16 4.13 25.80
CA VAL A 78 11.31 3.23 25.71
C VAL A 78 12.06 3.24 27.02
N GLY A 79 12.16 2.08 27.68
CA GLY A 79 12.88 1.94 28.95
C GLY A 79 12.34 2.85 30.07
N GLY A 80 11.03 3.11 30.09
CA GLY A 80 10.38 4.00 31.06
C GLY A 80 10.50 5.50 30.74
N LYS A 81 11.25 5.88 29.70
CA LYS A 81 11.28 7.26 29.20
C LYS A 81 10.17 7.46 28.17
N LYS A 82 9.29 8.41 28.45
CA LYS A 82 8.24 8.86 27.54
C LYS A 82 8.81 9.90 26.59
N THR A 83 8.53 9.75 25.30
CA THR A 83 9.01 10.63 24.23
C THR A 83 7.82 11.26 23.52
N THR A 84 7.87 12.57 23.31
CA THR A 84 6.83 13.29 22.55
C THR A 84 7.02 13.15 21.04
N LEU A 85 5.99 13.48 20.25
CA LEU A 85 6.08 13.46 18.79
C LEU A 85 7.17 14.44 18.30
N ARG A 86 7.25 15.63 18.91
CA ARG A 86 8.30 16.61 18.62
C ARG A 86 9.69 16.06 18.90
N GLU A 87 9.89 15.46 20.08
CA GLU A 87 11.17 14.85 20.45
C GLU A 87 11.56 13.72 19.49
N LEU A 88 10.60 12.89 19.08
CA LEU A 88 10.84 11.81 18.11
C LEU A 88 11.36 12.36 16.78
N PHE A 89 10.73 13.41 16.25
CA PHE A 89 11.16 14.07 15.01
C PHE A 89 12.56 14.69 15.15
N GLN A 90 12.85 15.31 16.30
CA GLN A 90 14.18 15.85 16.60
C GLN A 90 15.24 14.74 16.66
N CYS A 91 14.96 13.60 17.29
CA CYS A 91 15.86 12.45 17.33
C CYS A 91 16.17 11.90 15.94
N LEU A 92 15.17 11.87 15.05
CA LEU A 92 15.32 11.43 13.66
C LEU A 92 15.93 12.50 12.75
N LYS A 93 16.21 13.71 13.27
CA LYS A 93 16.68 14.88 12.50
C LYS A 93 15.74 15.21 11.33
N LEU A 94 14.44 14.99 11.53
CA LEU A 94 13.40 15.26 10.54
C LEU A 94 12.67 16.53 10.94
N THR A 95 12.51 17.45 9.99
CA THR A 95 11.55 18.53 10.09
C THR A 95 10.40 18.27 9.11
N PRO A 96 9.15 18.62 9.46
CA PRO A 96 8.01 18.45 8.55
C PRO A 96 8.20 19.16 7.21
N GLU A 97 8.95 20.27 7.22
CA GLU A 97 9.26 21.10 6.06
C GLU A 97 10.29 20.45 5.12
N ASN A 98 11.18 19.60 5.65
CA ASN A 98 12.20 18.89 4.87
C ASN A 98 11.77 17.46 4.50
N LEU A 99 10.56 17.04 4.88
CA LEU A 99 10.04 15.74 4.52
C LEU A 99 9.35 15.84 3.16
N ASP A 100 9.92 15.20 2.15
CA ASP A 100 9.35 15.13 0.81
C ASP A 100 8.90 13.70 0.45
N ILE A 101 8.31 13.55 -0.73
CA ILE A 101 7.80 12.27 -1.22
C ILE A 101 8.95 11.29 -1.45
N ASP A 102 10.10 11.79 -1.90
CA ASP A 102 11.27 10.99 -2.24
C ASP A 102 11.97 10.45 -0.99
N ALA A 103 12.01 11.22 0.10
CA ALA A 103 12.53 10.82 1.40
C ALA A 103 11.71 9.69 2.05
N LEU A 104 10.40 9.62 1.77
CA LEU A 104 9.56 8.50 2.22
C LEU A 104 9.88 7.21 1.46
N ASN A 105 10.22 7.29 0.17
CA ASN A 105 10.59 6.16 -0.71
C ASN A 105 9.62 4.96 -0.71
N MET A 106 8.32 5.19 -0.49
CA MET A 106 7.32 4.13 -0.29
C MET A 106 6.69 3.62 -1.60
N ARG A 107 7.48 3.40 -2.66
CA ARG A 107 6.95 3.10 -4.01
C ARG A 107 6.90 1.62 -4.33
N ALA A 108 5.71 1.02 -4.40
CA ALA A 108 5.56 -0.31 -4.96
C ALA A 108 6.04 -0.34 -6.43
N ASP A 109 6.87 -1.32 -6.78
CA ASP A 109 7.31 -1.60 -8.15
C ASP A 109 7.18 -3.09 -8.47
N ARG A 110 7.48 -3.48 -9.72
CA ARG A 110 7.46 -4.89 -10.14
C ARG A 110 8.41 -5.76 -9.32
N GLU A 111 9.46 -5.19 -8.74
CA GLU A 111 10.45 -5.91 -7.96
C GLU A 111 9.99 -6.28 -6.55
N THR A 112 8.90 -5.67 -6.06
CA THR A 112 8.26 -6.03 -4.78
C THR A 112 7.29 -7.20 -4.86
N PHE A 113 6.92 -7.66 -6.07
CA PHE A 113 5.97 -8.76 -6.21
C PHE A 113 6.57 -10.08 -5.69
N GLN A 114 5.88 -10.73 -4.75
CA GLN A 114 6.33 -11.95 -4.05
C GLN A 114 7.65 -11.81 -3.26
N ARG A 115 8.20 -10.60 -3.14
CA ARG A 115 9.44 -10.28 -2.42
C ARG A 115 9.13 -9.45 -1.18
N PHE A 116 8.72 -10.13 -0.12
CA PHE A 116 8.30 -9.51 1.14
C PHE A 116 9.41 -8.72 1.84
N ASP A 117 10.68 -9.11 1.65
CA ASP A 117 11.85 -8.36 2.10
C ASP A 117 11.87 -6.95 1.49
N ARG A 118 11.86 -6.87 0.16
CA ARG A 118 11.86 -5.61 -0.58
C ARG A 118 10.60 -4.79 -0.32
N PHE A 119 9.45 -5.44 -0.19
CA PHE A 119 8.22 -4.79 0.21
C PHE A 119 8.37 -4.13 1.59
N ASN A 120 8.89 -4.86 2.58
CA ASN A 120 9.06 -4.35 3.93
C ASN A 120 10.02 -3.16 4.01
N ASP A 121 11.08 -3.16 3.20
CA ASP A 121 12.04 -2.07 3.15
C ASP A 121 11.39 -0.79 2.61
N LYS A 122 10.52 -0.90 1.59
CA LYS A 122 9.83 0.26 1.03
C LYS A 122 8.79 0.86 1.95
N TYR A 123 8.17 0.07 2.82
CA TYR A 123 7.23 0.58 3.83
C TYR A 123 7.90 0.88 5.17
N ASN A 124 9.21 1.18 5.15
CA ASN A 124 9.97 1.75 6.26
C ASN A 124 10.34 3.22 5.95
N PRO A 125 9.43 4.18 6.14
CA PRO A 125 9.64 5.58 5.76
C PRO A 125 10.92 6.13 6.37
N VAL A 126 11.76 6.77 5.55
CA VAL A 126 13.07 7.36 5.93
C VAL A 126 14.07 6.32 6.51
N GLY A 127 13.80 5.02 6.40
CA GLY A 127 14.58 3.97 7.06
C GLY A 127 14.44 3.95 8.59
N ALA A 128 13.52 4.75 9.15
CA ALA A 128 13.27 4.85 10.58
C ALA A 128 12.13 3.92 10.99
N ASN A 129 12.48 2.83 11.68
CA ASN A 129 11.49 1.86 12.17
C ASN A 129 10.48 2.49 13.14
N GLU A 130 10.86 3.59 13.79
CA GLU A 130 10.03 4.35 14.73
C GLU A 130 8.82 4.99 14.05
N LEU A 131 8.99 5.63 12.89
CA LEU A 131 7.87 6.22 12.15
C LEU A 131 6.93 5.13 11.60
N ARG A 132 7.50 4.02 11.14
CA ARG A 132 6.72 2.85 10.73
C ARG A 132 5.90 2.30 11.90
N ALA A 133 6.51 2.15 13.07
CA ALA A 133 5.84 1.64 14.26
C ALA A 133 4.74 2.58 14.75
N LEU A 134 4.96 3.89 14.65
CA LEU A 134 3.99 4.90 15.07
C LEU A 134 2.79 4.99 14.12
N TYR A 135 3.02 5.09 12.82
CA TYR A 135 1.97 5.41 11.84
C TYR A 135 1.38 4.20 11.12
N LEU A 136 2.12 3.09 11.00
CA LEU A 136 1.74 1.95 10.15
C LEU A 136 1.56 0.63 10.92
N LYS A 137 1.60 0.67 12.26
CA LYS A 137 1.38 -0.49 13.13
C LYS A 137 0.24 -0.22 14.11
N THR A 138 -0.51 -1.28 14.42
CA THR A 138 -1.57 -1.27 15.42
C THR A 138 -1.04 -1.45 16.84
N ASN A 139 0.06 -2.21 16.98
CA ASN A 139 0.69 -2.46 18.27
C ASN A 139 1.78 -1.42 18.53
N ASN A 140 1.39 -0.29 19.12
CA ASN A 140 2.28 0.77 19.59
C ASN A 140 1.71 1.44 20.85
N PHE A 141 2.43 2.41 21.42
CA PHE A 141 2.05 3.09 22.67
C PHE A 141 0.66 3.75 22.60
N ILE A 142 0.30 4.31 21.46
CA ILE A 142 -1.02 4.93 21.21
C ILE A 142 -2.06 3.94 20.66
N LYS A 143 -1.80 2.62 20.76
CA LYS A 143 -2.70 1.54 20.36
C LYS A 143 -3.17 1.63 18.89
N GLY A 144 -2.31 2.14 18.01
CA GLY A 144 -2.59 2.22 16.58
C GLY A 144 -3.55 3.33 16.18
N GLU A 145 -3.81 4.31 17.04
CA GLU A 145 -4.76 5.41 16.76
C GLU A 145 -4.45 6.14 15.45
N TYR A 146 -3.18 6.45 15.18
CA TYR A 146 -2.79 7.08 13.91
C TYR A 146 -2.97 6.16 12.71
N PHE A 147 -2.70 4.86 12.85
CA PHE A 147 -2.94 3.91 11.76
C PHE A 147 -4.44 3.77 11.46
N ALA A 148 -5.28 3.79 12.49
CA ALA A 148 -6.73 3.78 12.32
C ALA A 148 -7.24 5.06 11.64
N ASP A 149 -6.75 6.23 12.04
CA ASP A 149 -7.13 7.52 11.45
C ASP A 149 -6.66 7.64 9.98
N LEU A 150 -5.53 7.02 9.65
CA LEU A 150 -4.95 7.00 8.31
C LEU A 150 -5.67 6.07 7.33
N VAL A 151 -6.26 4.98 7.82
CA VAL A 151 -7.02 4.00 7.02
C VAL A 151 -8.49 4.40 6.87
N LYS A 152 -9.00 5.27 7.75
CA LYS A 152 -10.38 5.75 7.75
C LYS A 152 -10.67 6.71 6.60
#